data_AF-A0A9Q1ALC5-F1
#
_entry.id   AF-A0A9Q1ALC5-F1
#
_cell.length_a   1.000
_cell.length_b   1.000
_cell.length_c   1.000
_cell.angle_alpha   90.00
_cell.angle_beta   90.00
_cell.angle_gamma   90.00
#
_symmetry.space_group_name_H-M   'P 1'
#
loop_
_entity.id
_entity.type
_entity.pdbx_description
1 polymer ?
#
loop_
_entity_poly.entity_id
_entity_poly.type
_entity_poly.pdbx_seq_one_letter_code
_entity_poly.pdbx_strand_id
1 'polypeptide(L)'
;MFTSSQRRTVRSLERDAGCKFEFVSPPTVEEVLESSAEQVVATLRGVHPESVEFFTPTAQKLIEEQGTNALAAALAHLSGFSQPPSSRSLISHEQGWATLQLTRDPTYSRGFLSARSVTGFLC
;
A
#
# COMPACT_ATOMS: atom_id res chain seq x y z
N MET A 1 -1.60 2.07 16.42
CA MET A 1 -2.43 2.51 15.27
C MET A 1 -3.64 3.26 15.81
N PHE A 2 -4.01 4.39 15.24
CA PHE A 2 -5.16 5.17 15.70
C PHE A 2 -5.90 5.79 14.51
N THR A 3 -7.21 5.97 14.64
CA THR A 3 -8.03 6.66 13.63
C THR A 3 -8.10 8.16 13.90
N SER A 4 -8.52 8.96 12.92
CA SER A 4 -8.63 10.42 13.07
C SER A 4 -9.47 10.85 14.28
N SER A 5 -10.51 10.09 14.63
CA SER A 5 -11.37 10.32 15.80
C SER A 5 -10.68 10.05 17.14
N GLN A 6 -9.65 9.22 17.16
CA GLN A 6 -8.91 8.83 18.37
C GLN A 6 -7.75 9.78 18.73
N ARG A 7 -7.54 10.86 17.96
CA ARG A 7 -6.47 11.86 18.21
C ARG A 7 -6.49 12.43 19.64
N ARG A 8 -7.68 12.60 20.23
CA ARG A 8 -7.82 13.09 21.60
C ARG A 8 -7.26 12.09 22.62
N THR A 9 -7.48 10.80 22.40
CA THR A 9 -6.98 9.71 23.25
C THR A 9 -5.46 9.63 23.18
N VAL A 10 -4.88 9.76 21.98
CA VAL A 10 -3.41 9.80 21.79
C VAL A 10 -2.79 10.94 22.60
N ARG A 11 -3.40 12.14 22.58
CA ARG A 11 -2.90 13.28 23.38
C ARG A 11 -3.02 13.08 24.88
N SER A 12 -3.97 12.26 25.35
CA SER A 12 -4.03 11.89 26.77
C SER A 12 -2.87 10.96 27.10
N LEU A 13 -2.63 9.94 26.26
CA LEU A 13 -1.54 8.99 26.42
C LEU A 13 -0.16 9.67 26.42
N GLU A 14 0.07 10.66 25.57
CA GLU A 14 1.32 11.44 25.56
C GLU A 14 1.55 12.21 26.88
N ARG A 15 0.48 12.74 27.48
CA ARG A 15 0.57 13.43 28.78
C ARG A 15 0.83 12.45 29.91
N ASP A 16 0.13 11.32 29.90
CA ASP A 16 0.23 10.30 30.94
C ASP A 16 1.60 9.60 30.90
N ALA A 17 2.15 9.38 29.70
CA ALA A 17 3.46 8.77 29.50
C ALA A 17 4.64 9.76 29.60
N GLY A 18 4.38 11.07 29.55
CA GLY A 18 5.42 12.11 29.59
C GLY A 18 6.33 12.15 28.36
N CYS A 19 5.94 11.50 27.26
CA CYS A 19 6.68 11.45 26.00
C CYS A 19 5.83 11.98 24.83
N LYS A 20 6.49 12.49 23.78
CA LYS A 20 5.84 12.89 22.54
C LYS A 20 5.93 11.76 21.53
N PHE A 21 4.83 11.42 20.89
CA PHE A 21 4.85 10.45 19.80
C PHE A 21 5.14 11.16 18.48
N GLU A 22 5.99 10.55 17.66
CA GLU A 22 6.17 10.98 16.28
C GLU A 22 5.09 10.36 15.41
N PHE A 23 4.40 11.21 14.66
CA PHE A 23 3.39 10.75 13.73
C PHE A 23 4.06 10.31 12.44
N VAL A 24 4.20 9.00 12.28
CA VAL A 24 4.67 8.37 11.05
C VAL A 24 3.45 8.04 10.18
N SER A 25 3.48 8.47 8.92
CA SER A 25 2.46 8.09 7.95
C SER A 25 2.51 6.58 7.69
N PRO A 26 1.37 5.94 7.37
CA PRO A 26 1.41 4.57 6.88
C PRO A 26 2.28 4.51 5.61
N PRO A 27 2.99 3.38 5.38
CA PRO A 27 3.81 3.22 4.20
C PRO A 27 2.95 3.33 2.94
N THR A 28 3.56 3.84 1.87
CA THR A 28 2.88 3.91 0.58
C THR A 28 2.70 2.51 -0.02
N VAL A 29 1.76 2.37 -0.95
CA VAL A 29 1.52 1.07 -1.61
C VAL A 29 2.77 0.59 -2.35
N GLU A 30 3.54 1.52 -2.92
CA GLU A 30 4.81 1.25 -3.60
C GLU A 30 5.89 0.74 -2.64
N GLU A 31 6.07 1.39 -1.49
CA GLU A 31 7.00 0.93 -0.44
C GLU A 31 6.65 -0.47 0.07
N VAL A 32 5.35 -0.76 0.22
CA VAL A 32 4.90 -2.10 0.63
C VAL A 32 5.20 -3.13 -0.46
N LEU A 33 5.00 -2.78 -1.74
CA LEU A 33 5.32 -3.67 -2.87
C LEU A 33 6.81 -3.98 -2.95
N GLU A 34 7.66 -2.96 -2.83
CA GLU A 34 9.12 -3.11 -2.86
C GLU A 34 9.60 -3.97 -1.68
N SER A 35 9.17 -3.64 -0.46
CA SER A 35 9.51 -4.41 0.74
C SER A 35 9.06 -5.88 0.64
N SER A 36 7.88 -6.11 0.05
CA SER A 36 7.36 -7.47 -0.16
C SER A 36 8.20 -8.24 -1.18
N ALA A 37 8.65 -7.60 -2.26
CA ALA A 37 9.53 -8.23 -3.25
C ALA A 37 10.88 -8.62 -2.64
N GLU A 38 11.49 -7.73 -1.84
CA GLU A 38 12.73 -8.04 -1.12
C GLU A 38 12.57 -9.21 -0.15
N GLN A 39 11.45 -9.26 0.57
CA GLN A 39 11.14 -10.36 1.48
C GLN A 39 11.02 -11.70 0.75
N VAL A 40 10.39 -11.72 -0.44
CA VAL A 40 10.30 -12.92 -1.28
C VAL A 40 11.69 -13.36 -1.74
N VAL A 41 12.53 -12.43 -2.17
CA VAL A 41 13.92 -12.75 -2.55
C VAL A 41 14.71 -13.33 -1.37
N ALA A 42 14.53 -12.79 -0.16
CA ALA A 42 15.16 -13.30 1.04
C ALA A 42 14.69 -14.72 1.40
N THR A 43 13.40 -15.01 1.24
CA THR A 43 12.85 -16.36 1.47
C THR A 43 13.33 -17.37 0.43
N LEU A 44 13.47 -16.97 -0.83
CA LEU A 44 14.03 -17.83 -1.88
C LEU A 44 15.48 -18.25 -1.58
N ARG A 45 16.27 -17.42 -0.90
CA ARG A 45 17.64 -17.78 -0.47
C ARG A 45 17.67 -18.87 0.59
N GLY A 46 16.58 -19.08 1.32
CA GLY A 46 16.48 -20.12 2.35
C GLY A 46 16.03 -21.50 1.84
N VAL A 47 15.77 -21.64 0.54
CA VAL A 47 15.27 -22.90 -0.04
C VAL A 47 16.39 -23.94 -0.10
N HIS A 48 16.09 -25.17 0.33
CA HIS A 48 17.04 -26.27 0.27
C HIS A 48 17.38 -26.65 -1.18
N PRO A 49 18.66 -26.95 -1.49
CA PRO A 49 19.12 -27.19 -2.85
C PRO A 49 18.44 -28.40 -3.52
N GLU A 50 18.11 -29.45 -2.77
CA GLU A 50 17.39 -30.63 -3.29
C GLU A 50 15.99 -30.27 -3.82
N SER A 51 15.32 -29.32 -3.19
CA SER A 51 14.03 -28.82 -3.69
C SER A 51 14.21 -28.02 -4.98
N VAL A 52 15.29 -27.26 -5.11
CA VAL A 52 15.59 -26.47 -6.32
C VAL A 52 15.81 -27.39 -7.52
N GLU A 53 16.54 -28.49 -7.35
CA GLU A 53 16.79 -29.48 -8.42
C GLU A 53 15.49 -30.13 -8.94
N PHE A 54 14.52 -30.37 -8.06
CA PHE A 54 13.22 -30.90 -8.46
C PHE A 54 12.43 -29.91 -9.33
N PHE A 55 12.52 -28.61 -9.07
CA PHE A 55 11.77 -27.57 -9.79
C PHE A 55 12.52 -27.01 -11.02
N THR A 56 13.84 -27.21 -11.13
CA THR A 56 14.63 -26.74 -12.28
C THR A 56 14.09 -27.11 -13.67
N PRO A 57 13.67 -28.36 -13.97
CA PRO A 57 13.17 -28.68 -15.31
C PRO A 57 11.86 -27.96 -15.65
N THR A 58 10.99 -27.75 -14.65
CA THR A 58 9.74 -26.99 -14.82
C THR A 58 10.02 -25.50 -14.99
N ALA A 59 10.99 -24.96 -14.24
CA ALA A 59 11.42 -23.58 -14.35
C ALA A 59 12.02 -23.27 -15.73
N GLN A 60 12.83 -24.18 -16.29
CA GLN A 60 13.39 -24.03 -17.65
C GLN A 60 12.29 -23.94 -18.70
N LYS A 61 11.27 -24.82 -18.66
CA LYS A 61 10.12 -24.76 -19.58
C LYS A 61 9.36 -23.44 -19.47
N LEU A 62 9.11 -22.97 -18.25
CA LEU A 62 8.43 -21.69 -18.02
C LEU A 62 9.23 -20.49 -18.56
N ILE A 63 10.56 -20.52 -18.44
CA ILE A 63 11.43 -19.48 -18.99
C ILE A 63 11.43 -19.51 -20.52
N GLU A 64 11.40 -20.69 -21.15
CA GLU A 64 11.31 -20.81 -22.60
C GLU A 64 9.98 -20.28 -23.16
N GLU A 65 8.87 -20.51 -22.47
CA GLU A 65 7.52 -20.09 -22.93
C GLU A 65 7.22 -18.61 -22.67
N GLN A 66 7.53 -18.11 -21.47
CA GLN A 66 7.09 -16.78 -21.01
C GLN A 66 8.24 -15.85 -20.58
N GLY A 67 9.48 -16.36 -20.53
CA GLY A 67 10.66 -15.58 -20.20
C GLY A 67 10.57 -14.88 -18.85
N THR A 68 10.93 -13.60 -18.85
CA THR A 68 10.93 -12.75 -17.65
C THR A 68 9.54 -12.54 -17.06
N ASN A 69 8.48 -12.69 -17.86
CA ASN A 69 7.12 -12.46 -17.39
C ASN A 69 6.64 -13.57 -16.43
N ALA A 70 7.07 -14.82 -16.63
CA ALA A 70 6.77 -15.89 -15.70
C ALA A 70 7.39 -15.65 -14.32
N LEU A 71 8.62 -15.14 -14.28
CA LEU A 71 9.29 -14.81 -13.02
C LEU A 71 8.61 -13.61 -12.33
N ALA A 72 8.25 -12.57 -13.07
CA ALA A 72 7.49 -11.44 -12.53
C ALA A 72 6.12 -11.89 -11.97
N ALA A 73 5.40 -12.74 -12.70
CA ALA A 73 4.12 -13.30 -12.24
C ALA A 73 4.27 -14.18 -10.99
N ALA A 74 5.32 -15.00 -10.93
CA ALA A 74 5.61 -15.82 -9.76
C ALA A 74 5.97 -14.97 -8.53
N LEU A 75 6.78 -13.92 -8.71
CA LEU A 75 7.09 -12.96 -7.64
C LEU A 75 5.83 -12.25 -7.15
N ALA A 76 4.98 -11.78 -8.06
CA ALA A 76 3.71 -11.14 -7.71
C ALA A 76 2.75 -12.08 -6.96
N HIS A 77 2.73 -13.37 -7.34
CA HIS A 77 1.95 -14.39 -6.65
C HIS A 77 2.51 -14.68 -5.26
N LEU A 78 3.84 -14.85 -5.12
CA LEU A 78 4.49 -15.12 -3.84
C LEU A 78 4.42 -13.94 -2.88
N SER A 79 4.45 -12.72 -3.40
CA SER A 79 4.27 -11.50 -2.60
C SER A 79 2.82 -11.29 -2.15
N GLY A 80 1.87 -12.14 -2.58
CA GLY A 80 0.46 -12.01 -2.23
C GLY A 80 -0.29 -10.91 -2.99
N PHE A 81 0.35 -10.32 -4.02
CA PHE A 81 -0.22 -9.26 -4.86
C PHE A 81 -0.72 -9.80 -6.20
N SER A 82 -1.34 -10.99 -6.18
CA SER A 82 -1.97 -11.59 -7.37
C SER A 82 -3.09 -10.72 -7.94
N GLN A 83 -3.66 -9.82 -7.15
CA GLN A 83 -4.65 -8.85 -7.56
C GLN A 83 -4.15 -7.45 -7.23
N PRO A 84 -4.42 -6.46 -8.10
CA PRO A 84 -4.03 -5.08 -7.83
C PRO A 84 -4.60 -4.66 -6.46
N PRO A 85 -3.79 -4.01 -5.61
CA PRO A 85 -4.24 -3.59 -4.29
C PRO A 85 -5.47 -2.70 -4.45
N SER A 86 -6.56 -3.07 -3.78
CA SER A 86 -7.80 -2.33 -3.92
C SER A 86 -7.68 -0.97 -3.26
N SER A 87 -8.09 0.08 -3.98
CA SER A 87 -8.17 1.43 -3.41
C SER A 87 -9.16 1.41 -2.25
N ARG A 88 -8.71 1.87 -1.08
CA ARG A 88 -9.58 2.07 0.10
C ARG A 88 -9.54 3.53 0.52
N SER A 89 -10.71 4.04 0.93
CA SER A 89 -10.82 5.39 1.48
C SER A 89 -10.04 5.50 2.78
N LEU A 90 -9.19 6.52 2.92
CA LEU A 90 -8.50 6.84 4.17
C LEU A 90 -9.44 7.37 5.26
N ILE A 91 -10.70 7.69 4.91
CA ILE A 91 -11.71 8.21 5.83
C ILE A 91 -12.67 7.11 6.28
N SER A 92 -13.23 6.34 5.34
CA SER A 92 -14.26 5.33 5.62
C SER A 92 -13.71 3.90 5.61
N HIS A 93 -12.47 3.68 5.16
CA HIS A 93 -11.89 2.36 4.90
C HIS A 93 -12.67 1.49 3.91
N GLU A 94 -13.65 2.07 3.20
CA GLU A 94 -14.42 1.39 2.17
C GLU A 94 -13.61 1.20 0.89
N GLN A 95 -13.79 0.03 0.27
CA GLN A 95 -13.14 -0.36 -0.97
C GLN A 95 -13.77 0.36 -2.18
N GLY A 96 -12.95 0.74 -3.16
CA GLY A 96 -13.39 1.44 -4.38
C GLY A 96 -13.45 2.96 -4.26
N TRP A 97 -13.11 3.54 -3.11
CA TRP A 97 -13.13 4.98 -2.87
C TRP A 97 -11.71 5.53 -2.66
N ALA A 98 -11.40 6.65 -3.29
CA ALA A 98 -10.14 7.38 -3.11
C ALA A 98 -10.39 8.66 -2.28
N THR A 99 -9.55 8.92 -1.29
CA THR A 99 -9.63 10.15 -0.50
C THR A 99 -8.82 11.27 -1.17
N LEU A 100 -9.46 12.40 -1.45
CA LEU A 100 -8.83 13.58 -2.03
C LEU A 100 -8.66 14.68 -0.98
N GLN A 101 -7.52 15.36 -0.99
CA GLN A 101 -7.31 16.57 -0.22
C GLN A 101 -7.56 17.79 -1.12
N LEU A 102 -8.57 18.58 -0.75
CA LEU A 102 -8.91 19.82 -1.44
C LEU A 102 -8.25 20.99 -0.70
N THR A 103 -7.24 21.58 -1.32
CA THR A 103 -6.56 22.77 -0.78
C THR A 103 -7.01 23.98 -1.59
N ARG A 104 -7.63 24.96 -0.92
CA ARG A 104 -8.06 26.22 -1.56
C ARG A 104 -6.97 27.28 -1.39
N ASP A 105 -6.69 28.01 -2.46
CA ASP A 105 -5.90 29.24 -2.37
C ASP A 105 -6.71 30.36 -1.68
N PRO A 106 -6.24 30.90 -0.53
CA PRO A 106 -6.95 31.95 0.20
C PRO A 106 -7.06 33.27 -0.55
N THR A 107 -6.29 33.48 -1.63
CA THR A 107 -6.31 34.74 -2.40
C THR A 107 -7.53 34.90 -3.30
N TYR A 108 -8.19 33.79 -3.67
CA TYR A 108 -9.34 33.77 -4.60
C TYR A 108 -10.70 33.53 -3.89
N SER A 109 -10.78 33.69 -2.56
CA SER A 109 -11.94 33.25 -1.79
C SER A 109 -13.09 34.28 -1.69
N ARG A 110 -14.01 34.27 -2.66
CA ARG A 110 -15.41 34.69 -2.42
C ARG A 110 -16.31 33.45 -2.48
N GLY A 111 -17.02 33.16 -1.39
CA GLY A 111 -18.05 32.10 -1.32
C GLY A 111 -17.66 30.81 -0.58
N PHE A 112 -18.70 30.09 -0.13
CA PHE A 112 -18.62 28.83 0.60
C PHE A 112 -18.24 27.67 -0.34
N LEU A 113 -17.25 26.84 0.05
CA LEU A 113 -16.94 25.61 -0.68
C LEU A 113 -17.78 24.47 -0.11
N SER A 114 -18.56 23.83 -0.96
CA SER A 114 -19.33 22.63 -0.65
C SER A 114 -18.80 21.46 -1.46
N ALA A 115 -18.79 20.26 -0.89
CA ALA A 115 -18.46 19.04 -1.61
C ALA A 115 -19.29 18.89 -2.91
N ARG A 116 -20.53 19.39 -2.91
CA ARG A 116 -21.43 19.40 -4.08
C ARG A 116 -20.93 20.27 -5.23
N SER A 117 -20.16 21.32 -4.94
CA SER A 117 -19.62 22.22 -5.96
C SER A 117 -18.44 21.59 -6.71
N VAL A 118 -17.77 20.60 -6.11
CA VAL A 118 -16.57 19.95 -6.66
C VAL A 118 -16.93 18.66 -7.41
N THR A 119 -17.99 17.95 -7.00
CA THR A 119 -18.45 16.73 -7.67
C THR A 119 -18.81 16.93 -9.14
N GLY A 120 -19.14 18.16 -9.58
CA GLY A 120 -19.40 18.46 -11.00
C GLY A 120 -18.15 18.60 -11.88
N PHE A 121 -16.95 18.68 -11.29
CA PHE A 121 -15.68 18.84 -12.03
C PHE A 121 -14.90 17.54 -12.20
N LEU A 122 -15.34 16.44 -11.56
CA LEU A 122 -14.63 15.15 -11.52
C LEU A 122 -15.33 14.05 -12.34
N CYS A 123 -16.23 14.43 -13.26
CA CYS A 123 -16.86 13.52 -14.21
C CYS A 123 -16.05 13.42 -15.51
#